data_AF-A0A6M2DUT8-F1
#
_entry.id   AF-A0A6M2DUT8-F1
#
_cell.length_a   1.000
_cell.length_b   1.000
_cell.length_c   1.000
_cell.angle_alpha   90.00
_cell.angle_beta   90.00
_cell.angle_gamma   90.00
#
_symmetry.space_group_name_H-M   'P 1'
#
loop_
_entity.id
_entity.type
_entity.pdbx_description
1 polymer ?
#
loop_
_entity_poly.entity_id
_entity_poly.type
_entity_poly.pdbx_seq_one_letter_code
_entity_poly.pdbx_strand_id
1 'polypeptide(L)'
;MRALSFSLIGCLVLVAFVVADEEVDIVATDPGACTKENEEFQACGTRCPVTCANHLDKTPRACTMECVVGCLCKTGFVKNDEGNCVKEEDCPNHPTGGEHHEDNEHHEKHEHHEEHEHHEGKEGEHEHHEEKEGEHEHHEEKEEHEHHD
;
A
#
# COMPACT_ATOMS: atom_id res chain seq x y z
N MET A 1 10.01 -9.76 67.67
CA MET A 1 8.78 -9.82 66.85
C MET A 1 8.65 -8.66 65.83
N ARG A 2 9.74 -7.97 65.45
CA ARG A 2 9.71 -6.87 64.44
C ARG A 2 10.34 -7.25 63.09
N ALA A 3 11.17 -8.30 63.04
CA ALA A 3 11.80 -8.77 61.81
C ALA A 3 10.81 -9.45 60.84
N LEU A 4 9.78 -10.12 61.38
CA LEU A 4 8.74 -10.77 60.57
C LEU A 4 7.84 -9.74 59.87
N SER A 5 7.57 -8.60 60.52
CA SER A 5 6.79 -7.51 59.92
C SER A 5 7.57 -6.77 58.83
N PHE A 6 8.87 -6.54 58.98
CA PHE A 6 9.69 -5.94 57.91
C PHE A 6 9.85 -6.88 56.70
N SER A 7 9.89 -8.19 56.95
CA SER A 7 9.90 -9.19 55.87
C SER A 7 8.58 -9.23 55.11
N LEU A 8 7.43 -9.14 55.81
CA LEU A 8 6.11 -9.10 55.17
C LEU A 8 5.87 -7.80 54.41
N ILE A 9 6.25 -6.66 55.00
CA ILE A 9 6.16 -5.35 54.34
C ILE A 9 7.12 -5.30 53.14
N GLY A 10 8.33 -5.86 53.25
CA GLY A 10 9.28 -5.96 52.15
C GLY A 10 8.79 -6.84 51.00
N CYS A 11 8.17 -8.00 51.29
CA CYS A 11 7.54 -8.83 50.27
C CYS A 11 6.34 -8.14 49.60
N LEU A 12 5.49 -7.48 50.36
CA LEU A 12 4.33 -6.75 49.81
C LEU A 12 4.76 -5.58 48.93
N VAL A 13 5.81 -4.85 49.31
CA VAL A 13 6.37 -3.75 48.53
C VAL A 13 7.09 -4.27 47.27
N LEU A 14 7.83 -5.39 47.36
CA LEU A 14 8.47 -6.00 46.18
C LEU A 14 7.43 -6.50 45.17
N VAL A 15 6.37 -7.18 45.63
CA VAL A 15 5.26 -7.63 44.77
C VAL A 15 4.51 -6.44 44.17
N ALA A 16 4.26 -5.38 44.94
CA ALA A 16 3.65 -4.17 44.41
C ALA A 16 4.57 -3.45 43.40
N PHE A 17 5.89 -3.48 43.59
CA PHE A 17 6.86 -2.88 42.68
C PHE A 17 6.95 -3.65 41.35
N VAL A 18 6.98 -4.99 41.36
CA VAL A 18 6.92 -5.76 40.11
C VAL A 18 5.57 -5.63 39.39
N VAL A 19 4.46 -5.39 40.10
CA VAL A 19 3.14 -5.17 39.49
C VAL A 19 2.94 -3.72 39.02
N ALA A 20 3.70 -2.77 39.58
CA ALA A 20 3.62 -1.34 39.21
C ALA A 20 4.58 -0.94 38.07
N ASP A 21 5.64 -1.71 37.81
CA ASP A 21 6.51 -1.59 36.61
C ASP A 21 5.97 -2.41 35.43
N GLU A 22 4.91 -3.19 35.64
CA GLU A 22 4.21 -3.93 34.59
C GLU A 22 3.07 -3.08 34.01
N GLU A 23 3.41 -1.92 33.48
CA GLU A 23 2.80 -1.49 32.23
C GLU A 23 3.39 -2.36 31.10
N VAL A 24 3.22 -3.68 31.22
CA VAL A 24 3.15 -4.50 30.02
C VAL A 24 1.84 -4.07 29.39
N ASP A 25 1.94 -3.02 28.58
CA ASP A 25 1.08 -2.86 27.43
C ASP A 25 1.23 -4.18 26.67
N ILE A 26 0.37 -5.14 27.01
CA ILE A 26 0.02 -6.20 26.10
C ILE A 26 -0.68 -5.44 24.98
N VAL A 27 0.13 -4.84 24.09
CA VAL A 27 -0.27 -4.55 22.73
C VAL A 27 -0.68 -5.92 22.27
N ALA A 28 -1.97 -6.21 22.37
CA ALA A 28 -2.62 -7.28 21.69
C ALA A 28 -2.37 -6.94 20.22
N THR A 29 -1.21 -7.38 19.73
CA THR A 29 -0.83 -7.34 18.34
C THR A 29 -1.72 -8.42 17.77
N ASP A 30 -2.95 -8.02 17.43
CA ASP A 30 -3.81 -8.83 16.61
C ASP A 30 -2.98 -9.24 15.41
N PRO A 31 -2.88 -10.53 15.06
CA PRO A 31 -2.06 -10.99 13.95
C PRO A 31 -2.47 -10.40 12.59
N GLY A 32 -3.60 -9.68 12.53
CA GLY A 32 -4.03 -8.83 11.40
C GLY A 32 -3.99 -7.32 11.68
N ALA A 33 -3.46 -6.84 12.81
CA ALA A 33 -3.32 -5.41 13.07
C ALA A 33 -2.07 -4.83 12.41
N CYS A 34 -2.28 -3.79 11.61
CA CYS A 34 -1.20 -2.98 11.06
C CYS A 34 -0.67 -2.02 12.13
N THR A 35 0.67 -1.94 12.22
CA THR A 35 1.34 -1.15 13.26
C THR A 35 1.73 0.24 12.79
N LYS A 36 1.75 0.48 11.47
CA LYS A 36 2.09 1.79 10.89
C LYS A 36 0.84 2.63 10.70
N GLU A 37 1.02 3.94 10.81
CA GLU A 37 -0.04 4.89 10.54
C GLU A 37 -0.49 4.80 9.08
N ASN A 38 -1.79 5.02 8.85
CA ASN A 38 -2.41 5.03 7.53
C ASN A 38 -2.28 3.72 6.73
N GLU A 39 -1.94 2.62 7.40
CA GLU A 39 -2.10 1.26 6.88
C GLU A 39 -3.40 0.63 7.37
N GLU A 40 -3.95 -0.27 6.56
CA GLU A 40 -5.06 -1.14 6.92
C GLU A 40 -4.80 -2.57 6.42
N PHE A 41 -5.28 -3.54 7.17
CA PHE A 41 -5.15 -4.93 6.77
C PHE A 41 -6.18 -5.25 5.70
N GLN A 42 -5.69 -5.72 4.56
CA GLN A 42 -6.52 -6.14 3.45
C GLN A 42 -6.29 -7.63 3.19
N ALA A 43 -7.39 -8.40 3.20
CA ALA A 43 -7.36 -9.82 2.86
C ALA A 43 -7.18 -10.05 1.34
N CYS A 44 -7.45 -9.03 0.52
CA CYS A 44 -7.15 -9.03 -0.91
C CYS A 44 -6.85 -7.58 -1.35
N GLY A 45 -5.58 -7.18 -1.23
CA GLY A 45 -5.06 -5.92 -1.72
C GLY A 45 -4.44 -6.03 -3.12
N THR A 46 -4.18 -4.89 -3.75
CA THR A 46 -3.56 -4.81 -5.08
C THR A 46 -2.08 -5.19 -5.07
N ARG A 47 -1.61 -5.87 -6.13
CA ARG A 47 -0.17 -6.07 -6.40
C ARG A 47 0.54 -4.84 -6.95
N CYS A 48 -0.21 -3.83 -7.37
CA CYS A 48 0.33 -2.61 -7.98
C CYS A 48 -0.06 -1.38 -7.17
N PRO A 49 0.41 -1.26 -5.91
CA PRO A 49 0.11 -0.10 -5.10
C PRO A 49 0.63 1.19 -5.75
N VAL A 50 -0.01 2.30 -5.39
CA VAL A 50 0.48 3.64 -5.69
C VAL A 50 1.52 4.02 -4.63
N THR A 51 2.60 4.65 -5.08
CA THR A 51 3.79 5.02 -4.30
C THR A 51 4.20 6.43 -4.67
N CYS A 52 5.01 7.10 -3.85
CA CYS A 52 5.55 8.40 -4.22
C CYS A 52 6.30 8.37 -5.57
N ALA A 53 6.93 7.24 -5.94
CA ALA A 53 7.61 7.09 -7.21
C ALA A 53 6.68 7.09 -8.45
N ASN A 54 5.39 6.76 -8.30
CA ASN A 54 4.48 6.58 -9.44
C ASN A 54 3.12 7.30 -9.32
N HIS A 55 2.85 8.05 -8.26
CA HIS A 55 1.56 8.73 -8.05
C HIS A 55 1.24 9.80 -9.13
N LEU A 56 2.27 10.36 -9.78
CA LEU A 56 2.13 11.29 -10.90
C LEU A 56 1.87 10.59 -12.24
N ASP A 57 2.23 9.32 -12.37
CA ASP A 57 2.03 8.56 -13.61
C ASP A 57 0.56 8.18 -13.75
N LYS A 58 -0.11 8.77 -14.74
CA LYS A 58 -1.51 8.49 -15.08
C LYS A 58 -1.65 7.39 -16.13
N THR A 59 -0.54 6.85 -16.61
CA THR A 59 -0.53 5.75 -17.59
C THR A 59 -1.10 4.49 -16.94
N PRO A 60 -2.06 3.81 -17.57
CA PRO A 60 -2.53 2.51 -17.11
C PRO A 60 -1.37 1.52 -17.03
N ARG A 61 -1.07 1.04 -15.81
CA ARG A 61 -0.05 0.01 -15.60
C ARG A 61 -0.71 -1.35 -15.70
N ALA A 62 -0.11 -2.25 -16.48
CA ALA A 62 -0.52 -3.65 -16.48
C ALA A 62 -0.37 -4.21 -15.04
N CYS A 63 -1.45 -4.74 -14.49
CA CYS A 63 -1.47 -5.32 -13.16
C CYS A 63 -2.18 -6.67 -13.18
N THR A 64 -1.58 -7.64 -12.49
CA THR A 64 -2.19 -8.95 -12.27
C THR A 64 -3.33 -8.87 -11.26
N MET A 65 -4.39 -9.64 -11.47
CA MET A 65 -5.55 -9.72 -10.56
C MET A 65 -5.31 -10.56 -9.30
N GLU A 66 -4.06 -10.96 -9.04
CA GLU A 66 -3.71 -11.71 -7.83
C GLU A 66 -3.82 -10.84 -6.58
N CYS A 67 -4.39 -11.40 -5.51
CA CYS A 67 -4.53 -10.73 -4.22
C CYS A 67 -3.20 -10.69 -3.45
N VAL A 68 -2.91 -9.55 -2.81
CA VAL A 68 -1.89 -9.44 -1.75
C VAL A 68 -2.58 -9.39 -0.40
N VAL A 69 -2.30 -10.35 0.47
CA VAL A 69 -2.76 -10.33 1.86
C VAL A 69 -1.76 -9.55 2.70
N GLY A 70 -2.21 -8.55 3.45
CA GLY A 70 -1.37 -7.85 4.41
C GLY A 70 -1.77 -6.39 4.64
N CYS A 71 -0.86 -5.63 5.23
CA CYS A 71 -1.02 -4.20 5.47
C CYS A 71 -0.70 -3.41 4.22
N LEU A 72 -1.70 -2.70 3.71
CA LEU A 72 -1.59 -1.79 2.57
C LEU A 72 -1.97 -0.38 3.01
N CYS A 73 -1.51 0.63 2.27
CA CYS A 73 -1.94 2.00 2.51
C CYS A 73 -3.44 2.13 2.30
N LYS A 74 -4.11 2.82 3.22
CA LYS A 74 -5.52 3.20 3.10
C LYS A 74 -5.74 4.00 1.83
N THR A 75 -6.96 3.96 1.30
CA THR A 75 -7.38 4.81 0.18
C THR A 75 -7.03 6.28 0.44
N GLY A 76 -6.37 6.91 -0.53
CA GLY A 76 -5.89 8.30 -0.44
C GLY A 76 -4.47 8.46 0.12
N PHE A 77 -3.82 7.36 0.51
CA PHE A 77 -2.42 7.35 0.93
C PHE A 77 -1.57 6.52 -0.02
N VAL A 78 -0.31 6.93 -0.17
CA VAL A 78 0.69 6.28 -1.02
C VAL A 78 1.91 5.91 -0.19
N LYS A 79 2.60 4.84 -0.60
CA LYS A 79 3.79 4.39 0.11
C LYS A 79 5.01 5.24 -0.29
N ASN A 80 5.70 5.82 0.67
CA ASN A 80 6.97 6.50 0.45
C ASN A 80 8.15 5.50 0.44
N ASP A 81 9.37 5.98 0.20
CA ASP A 81 10.58 5.15 0.10
C ASP A 81 10.99 4.51 1.45
N GLU A 82 10.56 5.10 2.56
CA GLU A 82 10.74 4.55 3.92
C GLU A 82 9.69 3.47 4.25
N GLY A 83 8.73 3.28 3.34
CA GLY A 83 7.64 2.32 3.50
C GLY A 83 6.55 2.78 4.45
N ASN A 84 6.37 4.08 4.64
CA ASN A 84 5.28 4.71 5.38
C ASN A 84 4.17 5.15 4.40
N CYS A 85 2.92 5.14 4.87
CA CYS A 85 1.78 5.61 4.10
C CYS A 85 1.55 7.10 4.37
N VAL A 86 1.85 7.92 3.37
CA VAL A 86 1.76 9.39 3.41
C VAL A 86 0.74 9.86 2.39
N LYS A 87 0.29 11.11 2.46
CA LYS A 87 -0.54 11.64 1.39
C LYS A 87 0.31 11.91 0.15
N GLU A 88 -0.31 11.92 -1.02
CA GLU A 88 0.35 12.30 -2.27
C GLU A 88 1.02 13.69 -2.17
N GLU A 89 0.38 14.63 -1.45
CA GLU A 89 0.91 15.97 -1.20
C GLU A 89 2.20 16.02 -0.38
N ASP A 90 2.48 14.96 0.39
CA ASP A 90 3.68 14.84 1.23
C ASP A 90 4.83 14.13 0.49
N CYS A 91 4.64 13.73 -0.77
CA CYS A 91 5.72 13.13 -1.56
C CYS A 91 6.75 14.18 -1.98
N PRO A 92 8.07 13.88 -1.96
CA PRO A 92 9.12 14.84 -2.32
C PRO A 92 9.01 15.40 -3.74
N ASN A 93 8.41 14.64 -4.65
CA ASN A 93 8.18 15.00 -6.05
C ASN A 93 6.78 15.59 -6.30
N HIS A 94 6.00 15.86 -5.25
CA HIS A 94 4.67 16.44 -5.42
C HIS A 94 4.76 17.90 -5.92
N PRO A 95 4.06 18.26 -7.01
CA PRO A 95 4.21 19.56 -7.67
C PRO A 95 3.75 20.77 -6.83
N THR A 96 3.12 20.56 -5.67
CA THR A 96 2.81 21.63 -4.72
C THR A 96 3.30 21.23 -3.33
N GLY A 97 4.58 21.45 -3.05
CA GLY A 97 5.19 21.05 -1.78
C GLY A 97 6.66 21.43 -1.55
N GLY A 98 7.26 22.34 -2.33
CA GLY A 98 8.53 22.99 -1.98
C GLY A 98 9.73 22.63 -2.85
N GLU A 99 10.24 23.66 -3.53
CA GLU A 99 11.56 23.83 -4.14
C GLU A 99 11.88 22.95 -5.36
N HIS A 100 11.87 23.60 -6.53
CA HIS A 100 12.43 23.09 -7.77
C HIS A 100 13.87 22.61 -7.57
N HIS A 101 14.04 21.31 -7.34
CA HIS A 101 15.25 20.62 -7.77
C HIS A 101 15.04 20.24 -9.23
N GLU A 102 15.58 21.09 -10.09
CA GLU A 102 15.65 20.90 -11.53
C GLU A 102 16.64 19.78 -11.79
N ASP A 103 16.17 18.54 -11.60
CA ASP A 103 16.93 17.34 -11.94
C ASP A 103 16.96 17.26 -13.47
N ASN A 104 18.01 17.88 -14.01
CA ASN A 104 18.39 17.87 -15.41
C ASN A 104 18.30 16.45 -15.97
N GLU A 105 17.32 16.28 -16.86
CA GLU A 105 17.00 15.09 -17.62
C GLU A 105 18.22 14.59 -18.40
N HIS A 106 19.00 13.69 -17.80
CA HIS A 106 19.91 12.82 -18.56
C HIS A 106 19.18 11.52 -18.89
N HIS A 107 18.27 11.61 -19.86
CA HIS A 107 17.78 10.45 -20.57
C HIS A 107 18.93 9.89 -21.43
N GLU A 108 19.90 9.23 -20.79
CA GLU A 108 20.81 8.33 -21.50
C GLU A 108 19.98 7.15 -21.98
N LYS A 109 19.57 7.25 -23.24
CA LYS A 109 19.01 6.20 -24.06
C LYS A 109 19.99 5.01 -24.06
N HIS A 110 19.82 4.09 -23.13
CA HIS A 110 20.42 2.77 -23.25
C HIS A 110 19.72 2.06 -24.41
N GLU A 111 20.37 2.13 -25.57
CA GLU A 111 20.04 1.29 -26.71
C GLU A 111 20.33 -0.17 -26.31
N HIS A 112 19.28 -0.87 -25.89
CA HIS A 112 19.29 -2.33 -25.89
C HIS A 112 19.31 -2.78 -27.34
N HIS A 113 20.52 -2.99 -27.85
CA HIS A 113 20.78 -3.69 -29.09
C HIS A 113 20.48 -5.18 -28.82
N GLU A 114 19.23 -5.60 -28.96
CA GLU A 114 18.90 -7.03 -28.93
C GLU A 114 19.35 -7.66 -30.25
N GLU A 115 20.34 -8.55 -30.13
CA GLU A 115 20.77 -9.46 -31.17
C GLU A 115 19.60 -10.40 -31.49
N HIS A 116 19.00 -10.24 -32.68
CA HIS A 116 18.02 -11.18 -33.20
C HIS A 116 18.71 -12.53 -33.47
N GLU A 117 18.67 -13.44 -32.49
CA GLU A 117 18.93 -14.85 -32.76
C GLU A 117 17.68 -15.47 -33.42
N HIS A 118 17.83 -15.83 -34.70
CA HIS A 118 16.86 -16.61 -35.45
C HIS A 118 16.73 -18.01 -34.83
N HIS A 119 15.65 -18.25 -34.10
CA HIS A 119 15.19 -19.61 -33.81
C HIS A 119 14.22 -20.07 -34.90
N GLU A 120 14.70 -20.92 -35.81
CA GLU A 120 13.85 -21.73 -36.69
C GLU A 120 13.20 -22.86 -35.87
N GLY A 121 11.87 -22.89 -35.79
CA GLY A 121 11.18 -23.91 -35.00
C GLY A 121 9.65 -23.95 -35.14
N LYS A 122 9.20 -24.72 -36.13
CA LYS A 122 7.90 -25.43 -36.26
C LYS A 122 6.60 -24.61 -36.30
N GLU A 123 5.99 -24.64 -37.49
CA GLU A 123 4.60 -24.31 -37.77
C GLU A 123 3.66 -25.12 -36.85
N GLY A 124 2.90 -24.41 -36.02
CA GLY A 124 1.73 -24.89 -35.32
C GLY A 124 0.53 -24.05 -35.75
N GLU A 125 -0.55 -24.73 -36.16
CA GLU A 125 -1.75 -24.14 -36.74
C GLU A 125 -2.40 -23.14 -35.77
N HIS A 126 -2.49 -21.88 -36.19
CA HIS A 126 -3.19 -20.82 -35.45
C HIS A 126 -4.66 -20.85 -35.87
N GLU A 127 -5.51 -21.52 -35.10
CA GLU A 127 -6.96 -21.45 -35.27
C GLU A 127 -7.45 -20.05 -34.86
N HIS A 128 -7.92 -19.29 -35.84
CA HIS A 128 -8.64 -18.04 -35.62
C HIS A 128 -10.01 -18.35 -35.00
N HIS A 129 -10.17 -18.05 -33.70
CA HIS A 129 -11.49 -17.99 -33.09
C HIS A 129 -11.98 -16.54 -33.15
N GLU A 130 -12.75 -16.20 -34.19
CA GLU A 130 -13.57 -14.99 -34.25
C GLU A 130 -14.89 -15.25 -33.51
N GLU A 131 -15.12 -14.67 -32.33
CA GLU A 131 -16.48 -14.56 -31.78
C GLU A 131 -16.73 -13.22 -31.06
N LYS A 132 -17.38 -12.33 -31.83
CA LYS A 132 -18.45 -11.38 -31.49
C LYS A 132 -18.21 -10.26 -30.48
N GLU A 133 -18.24 -9.05 -31.05
CA GLU A 133 -18.54 -7.78 -30.38
C GLU A 133 -19.90 -7.88 -29.65
N GLY A 134 -19.86 -7.76 -28.32
CA GLY A 134 -21.04 -7.53 -27.49
C GLY A 134 -21.17 -6.03 -27.24
N GLU A 135 -22.29 -5.46 -27.66
CA GLU A 135 -22.67 -4.06 -27.49
C GLU A 135 -22.73 -3.72 -26.00
N HIS A 136 -21.91 -2.78 -25.55
CA HIS A 136 -21.96 -2.22 -24.20
C HIS A 136 -22.98 -1.09 -24.20
N GLU A 137 -24.22 -1.37 -23.80
CA GLU A 137 -25.26 -0.35 -23.63
C GLU A 137 -24.88 0.58 -22.48
N HIS A 138 -24.58 1.84 -22.81
CA HIS A 138 -24.50 2.94 -21.86
C HIS A 138 -25.91 3.28 -21.37
N HIS A 139 -26.22 2.93 -20.12
CA HIS A 139 -27.41 3.45 -19.45
C HIS A 139 -27.09 4.85 -18.89
N GLU A 140 -27.41 5.88 -19.68
CA GLU A 140 -27.55 7.26 -19.19
C GLU A 140 -28.91 7.39 -18.48
N GLU A 141 -28.93 7.52 -17.15
CA GLU A 141 -30.09 8.08 -16.45
C GLU A 141 -29.86 9.57 -16.23
N LYS A 142 -30.56 10.37 -17.05
CA LYS A 142 -30.70 11.81 -16.90
C LYS A 142 -31.71 12.16 -15.81
N GLU A 143 -31.28 13.09 -14.96
CA GLU A 143 -32.01 14.23 -14.40
C GLU A 143 -33.55 14.16 -14.36
N GLU A 144 -34.13 14.11 -13.15
CA GLU A 144 -35.34 14.87 -12.86
C GLU A 144 -35.08 15.89 -11.76
N HIS A 145 -35.24 17.13 -12.21
CA HIS A 145 -35.21 18.37 -11.47
C HIS A 145 -36.58 18.52 -10.79
N GLU A 146 -36.68 18.35 -9.47
CA GLU A 146 -37.89 18.74 -8.74
C GLU A 146 -37.67 20.04 -7.95
N HIS A 147 -38.55 20.98 -8.30
CA HIS A 147 -38.72 22.31 -7.74
C HIS A 147 -39.20 22.19 -6.28
N HIS A 148 -38.57 22.92 -5.38
CA HIS A 148 -39.03 23.10 -4.01
C HIS A 148 -39.84 24.40 -3.95
N ASP A 149 -41.16 24.31 -3.73
CA ASP A 149 -42.04 25.38 -3.22
C ASP A 149 -42.48 24.97 -1.79
#